data_AF-A0A1X3E311-F1
#
_entry.id   AF-A0A1X3E311-F1
#
_cell.length_a   1.000
_cell.length_b   1.000
_cell.length_c   1.000
_cell.angle_alpha   90.00
_cell.angle_beta   90.00
_cell.angle_gamma   90.00
#
_symmetry.space_group_name_H-M   'P 1'
#
loop_
_entity.id
_entity.type
_entity.pdbx_description
1 polymer ?
#
loop_
_entity_poly.entity_id
_entity_poly.type
_entity_poly.pdbx_seq_one_letter_code
_entity_poly.pdbx_strand_id
1 'polypeptide(L)'
;MKLSSIIDNLDSASSAEKSVDAVTQHNNQQAQRKAAMAVLAHAEAGEIAARLDALVLPAHQDLRAPENGLVMLRGRVGGDGAPFNLGEATVSRAAVRLASGEVGFGYTLGRDGEKARLIALCDALVQSRDFAGAVERDIIAPLREQLMVRRKQVAAQTAATKVDFYTMVRGEG
;
A
#
# COMPACT_ATOMS: atom_id res chain seq x y z
N MET A 1 -43.97 18.93 -40.67
CA MET A 1 -42.51 18.73 -40.56
C MET A 1 -42.07 19.30 -39.21
N LYS A 2 -41.87 18.45 -38.18
CA LYS A 2 -41.30 18.87 -36.89
C LYS A 2 -40.09 17.96 -36.61
N LEU A 3 -38.89 18.47 -36.87
CA LEU A 3 -37.63 17.92 -36.38
C LEU A 3 -37.34 18.57 -35.03
N SER A 4 -37.33 17.80 -33.94
CA SER A 4 -36.61 18.12 -32.68
C SER A 4 -36.89 17.06 -31.61
N SER A 5 -36.11 15.98 -31.60
CA SER A 5 -36.09 15.03 -30.47
C SER A 5 -34.75 14.30 -30.31
N ILE A 6 -33.63 14.87 -30.80
CA ILE A 6 -32.31 14.22 -30.76
C ILE A 6 -31.34 14.89 -29.76
N ILE A 7 -31.69 16.06 -29.19
CA ILE A 7 -30.72 16.86 -28.43
C ILE A 7 -30.66 16.46 -26.94
N ASP A 8 -31.73 15.92 -26.36
CA ASP A 8 -31.79 15.62 -24.91
C ASP A 8 -31.04 14.34 -24.49
N ASN A 9 -30.53 13.54 -25.44
CA ASN A 9 -29.89 12.25 -25.15
C ASN A 9 -28.35 12.29 -25.22
N LEU A 10 -27.76 13.43 -25.57
CA LEU A 10 -26.30 13.59 -25.65
C LEU A 10 -25.67 13.96 -24.29
N ASP A 11 -26.39 14.73 -23.47
CA ASP A 11 -25.93 15.18 -22.14
C ASP A 11 -25.95 14.07 -21.08
N SER A 12 -26.88 13.12 -21.19
CA SER A 12 -26.97 11.95 -20.30
C SER A 12 -25.80 10.97 -20.52
N ALA A 13 -25.40 10.75 -21.76
CA ALA A 13 -24.24 9.93 -22.12
C ALA A 13 -22.91 10.55 -21.65
N SER A 14 -22.72 11.87 -21.84
CA SER A 14 -21.54 12.62 -21.38
C SER A 14 -21.40 12.62 -19.85
N SER A 15 -22.53 12.67 -19.13
CA SER A 15 -22.56 12.60 -17.67
C SER A 15 -22.24 11.21 -17.15
N ALA A 16 -22.73 10.16 -17.83
CA ALA A 16 -22.42 8.77 -17.52
C ALA A 16 -20.94 8.45 -17.77
N GLU A 17 -20.37 8.87 -18.91
CA GLU A 17 -18.95 8.70 -19.24
C GLU A 17 -18.04 9.38 -18.21
N LYS A 18 -18.30 10.65 -17.87
CA LYS A 18 -17.54 11.38 -16.83
C LYS A 18 -17.60 10.69 -15.47
N SER A 19 -18.75 10.10 -15.12
CA SER A 19 -18.91 9.37 -13.85
C SER A 19 -18.12 8.06 -13.83
N VAL A 20 -18.09 7.33 -14.95
CA VAL A 20 -17.34 6.06 -15.08
C VAL A 20 -15.84 6.32 -15.08
N ASP A 21 -15.38 7.37 -15.76
CA ASP A 21 -13.98 7.79 -15.79
C ASP A 21 -13.49 8.21 -14.40
N ALA A 22 -14.30 8.99 -13.67
CA ALA A 22 -13.97 9.41 -12.30
C ALA A 22 -13.88 8.23 -11.32
N VAL A 23 -14.80 7.26 -11.41
CA VAL A 23 -14.79 6.04 -10.57
C VAL A 23 -13.56 5.19 -10.89
N THR A 24 -13.23 5.01 -12.17
CA THR A 24 -12.07 4.23 -12.61
C THR A 24 -10.77 4.88 -12.14
N GLN A 25 -10.65 6.20 -12.26
CA GLN A 25 -9.49 6.94 -11.79
C GLN A 25 -9.33 6.86 -10.28
N HIS A 26 -10.41 6.95 -9.52
CA HIS A 26 -10.39 6.81 -8.06
C HIS A 26 -9.92 5.42 -7.63
N ASN A 27 -10.42 4.36 -8.27
CA ASN A 27 -10.02 2.98 -8.00
C ASN A 27 -8.53 2.76 -8.29
N ASN A 28 -8.01 3.32 -9.38
CA ASN A 28 -6.60 3.23 -9.73
C ASN A 28 -5.71 3.95 -8.70
N GLN A 29 -6.11 5.14 -8.25
CA GLN A 29 -5.40 5.87 -7.19
C GLN A 29 -5.40 5.10 -5.87
N GLN A 30 -6.54 4.50 -5.49
CA GLN A 30 -6.61 3.63 -4.31
C GLN A 30 -5.69 2.41 -4.43
N ALA A 31 -5.64 1.77 -5.60
CA ALA A 31 -4.78 0.62 -5.85
C ALA A 31 -3.29 1.00 -5.78
N GLN A 32 -2.89 2.12 -6.38
CA GLN A 32 -1.54 2.66 -6.31
C GLN A 32 -1.14 2.98 -4.87
N ARG A 33 -2.00 3.68 -4.13
CA ARG A 33 -1.77 4.00 -2.71
C ARG A 33 -1.64 2.74 -1.87
N LYS A 34 -2.50 1.74 -2.07
CA LYS A 34 -2.43 0.45 -1.37
C LYS A 34 -1.11 -0.28 -1.67
N ALA A 35 -0.65 -0.26 -2.92
CA ALA A 35 0.62 -0.86 -3.31
C ALA A 35 1.82 -0.15 -2.67
N ALA A 36 1.81 1.18 -2.65
CA ALA A 36 2.83 1.99 -1.97
C ALA A 36 2.85 1.72 -0.45
N MET A 37 1.68 1.70 0.19
CA MET A 37 1.53 1.36 1.62
C MET A 37 2.07 -0.04 1.94
N ALA A 38 1.82 -1.03 1.08
CA ALA A 38 2.34 -2.37 1.27
C ALA A 38 3.88 -2.40 1.23
N VAL A 39 4.51 -1.63 0.35
CA VAL A 39 5.98 -1.50 0.29
C VAL A 39 6.51 -0.83 1.56
N LEU A 40 5.96 0.33 1.91
CA LEU A 40 6.43 1.13 3.05
C LEU A 40 6.26 0.40 4.39
N ALA A 41 5.19 -0.37 4.57
CA ALA A 41 4.98 -1.15 5.79
C ALA A 41 6.07 -2.23 6.01
N HIS A 42 6.63 -2.77 4.92
CA HIS A 42 7.67 -3.82 4.97
C HIS A 42 9.09 -3.29 4.83
N ALA A 43 9.29 -2.06 4.38
CA ALA A 43 10.60 -1.41 4.32
C ALA A 43 11.11 -1.08 5.73
N GLU A 44 12.43 -0.99 5.90
CA GLU A 44 13.01 -0.54 7.17
C GLU A 44 12.89 0.99 7.32
N ALA A 45 12.73 1.48 8.54
CA ALA A 45 12.54 2.91 8.80
C ALA A 45 13.68 3.76 8.22
N GLY A 46 14.92 3.32 8.43
CA GLY A 46 16.11 3.99 7.91
C GLY A 46 16.20 4.02 6.38
N GLU A 47 15.69 2.99 5.69
CA GLU A 47 15.65 2.97 4.22
C GLU A 47 14.63 4.00 3.69
N ILE A 48 13.51 4.19 4.39
CA ILE A 48 12.50 5.20 4.05
C ILE A 48 13.07 6.60 4.32
N ALA A 49 13.65 6.82 5.50
CA ALA A 49 14.23 8.10 5.91
C ALA A 49 15.32 8.56 4.94
N ALA A 50 16.31 7.70 4.64
CA ALA A 50 17.41 8.04 3.74
C ALA A 50 16.94 8.45 2.34
N ARG A 51 15.82 7.91 1.86
CA ARG A 51 15.25 8.27 0.56
C ARG A 51 14.44 9.56 0.61
N LEU A 52 13.73 9.80 1.71
CA LEU A 52 13.04 11.08 1.95
C LEU A 52 14.02 12.24 2.08
N ASP A 53 15.16 12.03 2.74
CA ASP A 53 16.21 13.06 2.91
C ASP A 53 16.80 13.53 1.57
N ALA A 54 16.70 12.71 0.52
CA ALA A 54 17.13 13.08 -0.83
C ALA A 54 16.10 13.93 -1.60
N LEU A 55 14.87 14.08 -1.09
CA LEU A 55 13.82 14.90 -1.68
C LEU A 55 13.71 16.25 -0.95
N VAL A 56 13.48 17.31 -1.72
CA VAL A 56 13.04 18.59 -1.15
C VAL A 56 11.57 18.45 -0.78
N LEU A 57 11.31 18.26 0.51
CA LEU A 57 9.96 18.03 1.01
C LEU A 57 9.14 19.32 1.07
N PRO A 58 7.85 19.28 0.71
CA PRO A 58 6.95 20.40 0.94
C PRO A 58 6.74 20.62 2.44
N ALA A 59 6.34 21.83 2.81
CA ALA A 59 5.92 22.13 4.18
C ALA A 59 4.79 21.16 4.58
N HIS A 60 4.91 20.58 5.78
CA HIS A 60 3.98 19.61 6.30
C HIS A 60 3.95 19.66 7.83
N GLN A 61 2.88 19.12 8.41
CA GLN A 61 2.70 19.06 9.85
C GLN A 61 2.09 17.73 10.27
N ASP A 62 2.36 17.32 11.49
CA ASP A 62 1.76 16.14 12.10
C ASP A 62 0.33 16.50 12.54
N LEU A 63 -0.68 15.89 11.91
CA LEU A 63 -2.06 15.98 12.42
C LEU A 63 -2.29 15.11 13.64
N ARG A 64 -1.53 14.02 13.71
CA ARG A 64 -1.51 13.07 14.81
C ARG A 64 -0.06 12.67 15.01
N ALA A 65 0.48 13.05 16.16
CA ALA A 65 1.78 12.57 16.59
C ALA A 65 1.78 11.04 16.62
N PRO A 66 2.93 10.39 16.37
CA PRO A 66 3.02 8.94 16.43
C PRO A 66 2.57 8.39 17.78
N GLU A 67 1.64 7.44 17.75
CA GLU A 67 1.14 6.78 18.95
C GLU A 67 1.16 5.26 18.79
N ASN A 68 1.48 4.58 19.90
CA ASN A 68 1.45 3.14 19.98
C ASN A 68 0.10 2.69 20.54
N GLY A 69 -0.50 1.69 19.91
CA GLY A 69 -1.76 1.09 20.32
C GLY A 69 -1.75 -0.41 20.10
N LEU A 70 -2.92 -1.02 20.23
CA LEU A 70 -3.12 -2.45 20.04
C LEU A 70 -4.12 -2.68 18.91
N VAL A 71 -3.93 -3.78 18.17
CA VAL A 71 -4.88 -4.28 17.18
C VAL A 71 -5.24 -5.72 17.52
N MET A 72 -6.52 -6.07 17.38
CA MET A 72 -6.99 -7.43 17.55
C MET A 72 -6.59 -8.26 16.32
N LEU A 73 -5.76 -9.27 16.52
CA LEU A 73 -5.45 -10.27 15.50
C LEU A 73 -6.57 -11.29 15.41
N ARG A 74 -6.99 -11.60 14.19
CA ARG A 74 -7.99 -12.66 13.93
C ARG A 74 -7.36 -13.82 13.18
N GLY A 75 -7.45 -15.00 13.77
CA GLY A 75 -7.10 -16.27 13.13
C GLY A 75 -8.31 -16.92 12.47
N ARG A 76 -8.08 -18.00 11.72
CA ARG A 76 -9.12 -18.87 11.15
C ARG A 76 -8.84 -20.31 11.53
N VAL A 77 -9.86 -21.02 12.02
CA VAL A 77 -9.74 -22.44 12.40
C VAL A 77 -9.28 -23.25 11.18
N GLY A 78 -8.18 -24.01 11.31
CA GLY A 78 -7.65 -24.82 10.19
C GLY A 78 -7.07 -24.03 9.00
N GLY A 79 -6.99 -22.70 9.08
CA GLY A 79 -6.45 -21.83 8.01
C GLY A 79 -7.52 -21.08 7.21
N ASP A 80 -8.63 -21.73 6.88
CA ASP A 80 -9.72 -21.18 6.06
C ASP A 80 -11.11 -21.21 6.73
N GLY A 81 -11.22 -21.82 7.91
CA GLY A 81 -12.47 -21.93 8.66
C GLY A 81 -12.94 -20.65 9.34
N ALA A 82 -13.77 -20.82 10.37
CA ALA A 82 -14.41 -19.72 11.09
C ALA A 82 -13.36 -18.78 11.74
N PRO A 83 -13.60 -17.45 11.73
CA PRO A 83 -12.70 -16.48 12.36
C PRO A 83 -12.79 -16.55 13.88
N PHE A 84 -11.66 -16.36 14.56
CA PHE A 84 -11.60 -16.22 16.03
C PHE A 84 -10.54 -15.18 16.43
N ASN A 85 -10.66 -14.62 17.64
CA ASN A 85 -9.68 -13.67 18.17
C ASN A 85 -8.42 -14.44 18.61
N LEU A 86 -7.29 -14.19 17.96
CA LEU A 86 -6.01 -14.85 18.21
C LEU A 86 -5.22 -14.15 19.34
N GLY A 87 -5.50 -12.87 19.58
CA GLY A 87 -4.81 -12.05 20.57
C GLY A 87 -4.60 -10.63 20.04
N GLU A 88 -3.68 -9.89 20.65
CA GLU A 88 -3.37 -8.52 20.28
C GLU A 88 -1.93 -8.38 19.78
N ALA A 89 -1.72 -7.44 18.84
CA ALA A 89 -0.41 -7.00 18.42
C ALA A 89 -0.28 -5.49 18.61
N THR A 90 0.94 -5.02 18.91
CA THR A 90 1.19 -3.58 18.95
C THR A 90 1.22 -3.02 17.54
N VAL A 91 0.68 -1.81 17.39
CA VAL A 91 0.73 -1.02 16.17
C VAL A 91 1.18 0.39 16.51
N SER A 92 2.00 0.99 15.65
CA SER A 92 2.26 2.43 15.66
C SER A 92 1.47 3.08 14.55
N ARG A 93 0.80 4.21 14.85
CA ARG A 93 0.02 4.97 13.88
C ARG A 93 0.35 6.46 13.94
N ALA A 94 0.32 7.12 12.79
CA ALA A 94 0.55 8.55 12.65
C ALA A 94 -0.29 9.12 11.50
N ALA A 95 -0.49 10.45 11.49
CA ALA A 95 -1.09 11.14 10.35
C ALA A 95 -0.38 12.48 10.10
N VAL A 96 -0.09 12.75 8.83
CA VAL A 96 0.64 13.94 8.37
C VAL A 96 -0.22 14.66 7.34
N ARG A 97 -0.19 16.00 7.36
CA ARG A 97 -0.83 16.84 6.34
C ARG A 97 0.21 17.70 5.64
N LEU A 98 0.20 17.69 4.31
CA LEU A 98 0.98 18.63 3.50
C LEU A 98 0.32 20.01 3.52
N ALA A 99 1.09 21.07 3.29
CA ALA A 99 0.55 22.43 3.17
C ALA A 99 -0.46 22.57 2.03
N SER A 100 -0.33 21.76 0.97
CA SER A 100 -1.29 21.65 -0.14
C SER A 100 -2.62 20.96 0.24
N GLY A 101 -2.69 20.33 1.42
CA GLY A 101 -3.92 19.82 2.02
C GLY A 101 -4.06 18.29 2.04
N GLU A 102 -3.24 17.56 1.29
CA GLU A 102 -3.26 16.09 1.27
C GLU A 102 -2.93 15.54 2.66
N VAL A 103 -3.68 14.53 3.07
CA VAL A 103 -3.50 13.85 4.37
C VAL A 103 -3.06 12.41 4.12
N GLY A 104 -1.92 12.07 4.70
CA GLY A 104 -1.40 10.73 4.70
C GLY A 104 -1.50 10.06 6.07
N PHE A 105 -1.60 8.75 6.05
CA PHE A 105 -1.70 7.89 7.22
C PHE A 105 -0.60 6.85 7.20
N GLY A 106 -0.06 6.58 8.38
CA GLY A 106 0.94 5.55 8.57
C GLY A 106 0.51 4.57 9.63
N TYR A 107 0.64 3.28 9.31
CA TYR A 107 0.41 2.16 10.23
C TYR A 107 1.54 1.16 10.06
N THR A 108 2.14 0.73 11.16
CA THR A 108 3.13 -0.34 11.14
C THR A 108 3.00 -1.21 12.40
N LEU A 109 3.24 -2.51 12.26
CA LEU A 109 3.28 -3.40 13.41
C LEU A 109 4.49 -3.07 14.29
N GLY A 110 4.33 -3.24 15.59
CA GLY A 110 5.35 -2.92 16.58
C GLY A 110 5.14 -1.55 17.22
N ARG A 111 6.24 -0.91 17.60
CA ARG A 111 6.29 0.31 18.42
C ARG A 111 7.10 1.44 17.80
N ASP A 112 7.41 1.31 16.51
CA ASP A 112 8.19 2.27 15.75
C ASP A 112 7.32 3.45 15.29
N GLY A 113 7.23 4.46 16.15
CA GLY A 113 6.49 5.69 15.87
C GLY A 113 7.11 6.53 14.75
N GLU A 114 8.44 6.51 14.63
CA GLU A 114 9.15 7.24 13.57
C GLU A 114 8.80 6.65 12.21
N LYS A 115 8.86 5.32 12.07
CA LYS A 115 8.41 4.64 10.86
C LYS A 115 6.96 4.94 10.54
N ALA A 116 6.06 4.90 11.52
CA ALA A 116 4.67 5.27 11.29
C ALA A 116 4.53 6.70 10.73
N ARG A 117 5.31 7.66 11.25
CA ARG A 117 5.36 9.04 10.73
C ARG A 117 5.88 9.12 9.30
N LEU A 118 6.98 8.43 9.00
CA LEU A 118 7.58 8.39 7.66
C LEU A 118 6.61 7.79 6.63
N ILE A 119 5.91 6.71 6.99
CA ILE A 119 4.86 6.12 6.16
C ILE A 119 3.75 7.15 5.91
N ALA A 120 3.29 7.86 6.94
CA ALA A 120 2.25 8.87 6.81
C ALA A 120 2.66 10.03 5.90
N LEU A 121 3.90 10.49 5.96
CA LEU A 121 4.42 11.52 5.07
C LEU A 121 4.48 11.03 3.61
N CYS A 122 5.06 9.85 3.37
CA CYS A 122 5.08 9.25 2.03
C CYS A 122 3.67 9.07 1.46
N ASP A 123 2.72 8.61 2.27
CA ASP A 123 1.32 8.46 1.87
C ASP A 123 0.68 9.79 1.44
N ALA A 124 0.98 10.88 2.14
CA ALA A 124 0.51 12.21 1.77
C ALA A 124 1.14 12.66 0.44
N LEU A 125 2.44 12.43 0.24
CA LEU A 125 3.16 12.80 -0.97
C LEU A 125 2.73 11.99 -2.20
N VAL A 126 2.38 10.71 -2.05
CA VAL A 126 1.83 9.86 -3.13
C VAL A 126 0.50 10.42 -3.66
N GLN A 127 -0.27 11.12 -2.83
CA GLN A 127 -1.53 11.74 -3.23
C GLN A 127 -1.33 13.10 -3.92
N SER A 128 -0.16 13.73 -3.72
CA SER A 128 0.13 15.05 -4.29
C SER A 128 0.46 14.95 -5.77
N ARG A 129 -0.16 15.81 -6.59
CA ARG A 129 0.10 15.85 -8.03
C ARG A 129 1.56 16.15 -8.37
N ASP A 130 2.22 16.97 -7.56
CA ASP A 130 3.58 17.44 -7.81
C ASP A 130 4.64 16.42 -7.36
N PHE A 131 4.34 15.63 -6.33
CA PHE A 131 5.30 14.72 -5.71
C PHE A 131 5.07 13.24 -6.04
N ALA A 132 3.87 12.82 -6.45
CA ALA A 132 3.55 11.41 -6.67
C ALA A 132 4.56 10.70 -7.59
N GLY A 133 4.95 11.34 -8.69
CA GLY A 133 5.91 10.79 -9.65
C GLY A 133 7.33 10.66 -9.08
N ALA A 134 7.78 11.64 -8.30
CA ALA A 134 9.10 11.60 -7.64
C ALA A 134 9.13 10.54 -6.54
N VAL A 135 8.09 10.48 -5.70
CA VAL A 135 7.98 9.48 -4.63
C VAL A 135 7.95 8.06 -5.19
N GLU A 136 7.17 7.80 -6.25
CA GLU A 136 7.15 6.46 -6.85
C GLU A 136 8.53 6.08 -7.39
N ARG A 137 9.21 6.97 -8.12
CA ARG A 137 10.52 6.69 -8.72
C ARG A 137 11.65 6.56 -7.70
N ASP A 138 11.71 7.46 -6.74
CA ASP A 138 12.90 7.66 -5.92
C ASP A 138 12.78 6.96 -4.54
N ILE A 139 11.54 6.69 -4.11
CA ILE A 139 11.23 6.06 -2.82
C ILE A 139 10.61 4.67 -3.02
N ILE A 140 9.41 4.58 -3.61
CA ILE A 140 8.62 3.35 -3.57
C ILE A 140 9.21 2.25 -4.47
N ALA A 141 9.54 2.55 -5.73
CA ALA A 141 10.04 1.56 -6.66
C ALA A 141 11.37 0.92 -6.20
N PRO A 142 12.36 1.68 -5.72
CA PRO A 142 13.60 1.10 -5.19
C PRO A 142 13.38 0.24 -3.94
N LEU A 143 12.52 0.69 -3.00
CA LEU A 143 12.18 -0.12 -1.81
C LEU A 143 11.47 -1.41 -2.22
N ARG A 144 10.57 -1.34 -3.20
CA ARG A 144 9.88 -2.51 -3.74
C ARG A 144 10.86 -3.53 -4.32
N GLU A 145 11.85 -3.07 -5.10
CA GLU A 145 12.89 -3.91 -5.66
C GLU A 145 13.73 -4.59 -4.57
N GLN A 146 14.18 -3.82 -3.58
CA GLN A 146 14.93 -4.35 -2.42
C GLN A 146 14.14 -5.41 -1.66
N LEU A 147 12.83 -5.20 -1.45
CA LEU A 147 11.95 -6.18 -0.81
C LEU A 147 11.79 -7.44 -1.66
N MET A 148 11.69 -7.32 -2.99
CA MET A 148 11.63 -8.48 -3.88
C MET A 148 12.92 -9.31 -3.82
N VAL A 149 14.09 -8.65 -3.81
CA VAL A 149 15.38 -9.33 -3.67
C VAL A 149 15.46 -10.08 -2.35
N ARG A 150 15.14 -9.42 -1.22
CA ARG A 150 15.12 -10.05 0.11
C ARG A 150 14.17 -11.26 0.16
N ARG A 151 12.96 -11.13 -0.39
CA ARG A 151 11.98 -12.24 -0.45
C ARG A 151 12.49 -13.42 -1.27
N LYS A 152 13.13 -13.17 -2.42
CA LYS A 152 13.73 -14.23 -3.25
C LYS A 152 14.84 -14.96 -2.50
N GLN A 153 15.69 -14.24 -1.77
CA GLN A 153 16.77 -14.84 -0.98
C GLN A 153 16.21 -15.75 0.13
N VAL A 154 15.24 -15.26 0.90
CA VAL A 154 14.57 -16.07 1.95
C VAL A 154 13.87 -17.29 1.34
N ALA A 155 13.17 -17.12 0.22
CA ALA A 155 12.50 -18.23 -0.45
C ALA A 155 13.50 -19.31 -0.93
N ALA A 156 14.64 -18.90 -1.47
CA ALA A 156 15.69 -19.82 -1.90
C ALA A 156 16.31 -20.59 -0.71
N GLN A 157 16.53 -19.90 0.42
CA GLN A 157 17.01 -20.53 1.66
C GLN A 157 16.01 -21.56 2.19
N THR A 158 14.72 -21.23 2.23
CA THR A 158 13.66 -22.15 2.66
C THR A 158 13.49 -23.32 1.68
N ALA A 159 13.63 -23.09 0.37
CA ALA A 159 13.56 -24.17 -0.62
C ALA A 159 14.69 -25.19 -0.44
N ALA A 160 15.86 -24.77 0.01
CA ALA A 160 16.98 -25.66 0.33
C ALA A 160 16.69 -26.59 1.52
N THR A 161 15.68 -26.30 2.35
CA THR A 161 15.24 -27.16 3.47
C THR A 161 14.05 -28.04 3.10
N LYS A 162 13.61 -28.05 1.84
CA LYS A 162 12.47 -28.86 1.39
C LYS A 162 12.87 -30.33 1.31
N VAL A 163 12.06 -31.20 1.90
CA VAL A 163 12.20 -32.65 1.77
C VAL A 163 11.33 -33.13 0.61
N ASP A 164 11.96 -33.72 -0.40
CA ASP A 164 11.24 -34.36 -1.51
C ASP A 164 11.05 -35.86 -1.24
N PHE A 165 9.80 -36.29 -1.12
CA PHE A 165 9.43 -37.70 -1.05
C PHE A 165 9.02 -38.18 -2.44
N TYR A 166 9.82 -39.06 -3.03
CA TYR A 166 9.47 -39.78 -4.26
C TYR A 166 9.41 -41.28 -3.97
N THR A 167 8.36 -41.96 -4.45
CA THR A 167 8.34 -43.41 -4.60
C THR A 167 8.53 -43.74 -6.08
N MET A 168 9.66 -44.37 -6.42
CA MET A 168 9.90 -44.90 -7.76
C MET A 168 9.00 -46.12 -7.98
N VAL A 169 7.97 -45.98 -8.81
CA VAL A 169 7.16 -47.13 -9.24
C VAL A 169 7.90 -47.78 -10.40
N ARG A 170 8.39 -49.01 -10.19
CA ARG A 170 8.87 -49.86 -11.29
C ARG A 170 7.62 -50.29 -12.06
N GLY A 171 7.47 -49.82 -13.30
CA GLY A 171 6.46 -50.35 -14.21
C GLY A 171 6.81 -51.81 -14.51
N GLU A 172 6.11 -52.75 -13.88
CA GLU A 172 6.03 -54.11 -14.41
C GLU A 172 5.02 -54.09 -15.56
N GLY A 173 5.46 -54.65 -16.68
CA GLY A 173 4.72 -54.65 -17.96
C GLY A 173 3.58 -55.64 -18.03
#